data_AF-A0A7W0W7C4-F1
#
_entry.id   AF-A0A7W0W7C4-F1
#
_cell.length_a   1.000
_cell.length_b   1.000
_cell.length_c   1.000
_cell.angle_alpha   90.00
_cell.angle_beta   90.00
_cell.angle_gamma   90.00
#
_symmetry.space_group_name_H-M   'P 1'
#
loop_
_entity.id
_entity.type
_entity.pdbx_description
1 polymer ?
#
loop_
_entity_poly.entity_id
_entity_poly.type
_entity_poly.pdbx_seq_one_letter_code
_entity_poly.pdbx_strand_id
1 'polypeptide(L)' 'MDERSAYLAFNLTAGIGPNRLRALIDHCGSAVGAWQASADDWRAAGLDRRSIEALHKAHGRLDLAAEWRAIETAGLQV' A
#
# COMPACT_ATOMS: atom_id res chain seq x y z
N MET A 1 -9.94 3.32 5.46
CA MET A 1 -9.84 1.87 5.19
C MET A 1 -9.88 1.14 6.54
N ASP A 2 -10.50 -0.04 6.61
CA ASP A 2 -10.48 -0.90 7.80
C ASP A 2 -9.50 -2.08 7.64
N GLU A 3 -9.22 -2.79 8.73
CA GLU A 3 -8.25 -3.91 8.73
C GLU A 3 -8.65 -5.02 7.74
N ARG A 4 -9.92 -5.40 7.67
CA ARG A 4 -10.39 -6.48 6.77
C ARG A 4 -10.17 -6.12 5.30
N SER A 5 -10.46 -4.87 4.95
CA SER A 5 -10.25 -4.33 3.61
C SER A 5 -8.77 -4.27 3.26
N ALA A 6 -7.90 -3.92 4.21
CA ALA A 6 -6.45 -3.95 4.01
C ALA A 6 -5.93 -5.38 3.76
N TYR A 7 -6.34 -6.35 4.58
CA TYR A 7 -6.01 -7.77 4.35
C TYR A 7 -6.48 -8.25 2.98
N LEU A 8 -7.70 -7.89 2.56
CA LEU A 8 -8.23 -8.23 1.25
C LEU A 8 -7.37 -7.62 0.13
N ALA A 9 -7.00 -6.35 0.25
CA ALA A 9 -6.18 -5.67 -0.75
C ALA A 9 -4.79 -6.30 -0.90
N PHE A 10 -4.16 -6.72 0.21
CA PHE A 10 -2.91 -7.48 0.17
C PHE A 10 -3.07 -8.86 -0.47
N ASN A 11 -4.14 -9.59 -0.16
CA ASN A 11 -4.41 -10.90 -0.78
C ASN A 11 -4.66 -10.80 -2.29
N LEU A 12 -5.23 -9.68 -2.76
CA LEU A 12 -5.40 -9.40 -4.19
C LEU A 12 -4.11 -8.92 -4.87
N THR A 13 -3.07 -8.59 -4.10
CA THR A 13 -1.78 -8.14 -4.63
C THR A 13 -0.87 -9.33 -4.87
N ALA A 14 -0.63 -9.64 -6.15
CA ALA A 14 0.26 -10.73 -6.53
C ALA A 14 1.68 -10.54 -5.97
N GLY A 15 2.23 -11.58 -5.34
CA GLY A 15 3.57 -11.55 -4.75
C GLY A 15 3.64 -11.08 -3.30
N ILE A 16 2.49 -10.82 -2.65
CA ILE A 16 2.40 -10.64 -1.20
C ILE A 16 1.83 -11.91 -0.57
N GLY A 17 2.71 -12.81 -0.15
CA GLY A 17 2.33 -13.98 0.64
C GLY A 17 2.20 -13.67 2.14
N PRO A 18 1.72 -14.63 2.95
CA PRO A 18 1.46 -14.43 4.38
C PRO A 18 2.69 -13.98 5.16
N ASN A 19 3.89 -14.47 4.84
CA ASN A 19 5.13 -14.06 5.51
C ASN A 19 5.47 -12.59 5.25
N ARG A 20 5.27 -12.09 4.02
CA ARG A 20 5.55 -10.69 3.67
C ARG A 20 4.52 -9.76 4.29
N LEU A 21 3.25 -10.16 4.27
CA LEU A 21 2.20 -9.42 4.96
C LEU A 21 2.46 -9.34 6.47
N ARG A 22 2.93 -10.44 7.07
CA ARG A 22 3.29 -10.44 8.49
C ARG A 22 4.44 -9.48 8.77
N ALA A 23 5.51 -9.49 7.97
CA ALA A 23 6.63 -8.56 8.11
C ALA A 23 6.20 -7.09 7.99
N LEU A 24 5.29 -6.80 7.06
CA LEU A 24 4.70 -5.46 6.91
C LEU A 24 3.92 -5.04 8.15
N ILE A 25 3.10 -5.93 8.71
CA ILE A 25 2.32 -5.64 9.92
C ILE A 25 3.24 -5.48 11.14
N ASP A 26 4.26 -6.32 11.28
CA ASP A 26 5.23 -6.22 12.36
C ASP A 26 6.02 -4.90 12.28
N HIS A 27 6.30 -4.39 11.07
CA HIS A 27 6.95 -3.11 10.85
C HIS A 27 6.03 -1.90 11.04
N CYS A 28 4.80 -1.96 10.49
CA CYS A 28 3.88 -0.83 10.41
C CYS A 28 2.81 -0.82 11.51
N GLY A 29 2.77 -1.84 12.37
CA GLY A 29 1.86 -1.99 13.50
C GLY A 29 0.47 -2.57 13.16
N SER A 30 -0.01 -2.43 11.92
CA SER A 30 -1.30 -3.02 11.51
C SER A 30 -1.37 -3.26 9.99
N ALA A 31 -2.42 -3.96 9.51
CA ALA A 31 -2.60 -4.15 8.08
C ALA A 31 -2.98 -2.84 7.38
N VAL A 32 -3.80 -1.99 8.03
CA VAL A 32 -4.09 -0.64 7.51
C VAL A 32 -2.82 0.20 7.47
N GLY A 33 -2.02 0.18 8.55
CA GLY A 33 -0.74 0.89 8.60
C GLY A 33 0.20 0.45 7.49
N ALA A 34 0.32 -0.87 7.28
CA ALA A 34 1.11 -1.44 6.19
C ALA A 34 0.61 -1.02 4.81
N TRP A 35 -0.71 -0.99 4.60
CA TRP A 35 -1.30 -0.57 3.33
C TRP A 35 -1.08 0.93 3.08
N GLN A 36 -1.03 1.75 4.12
CA GLN A 36 -0.83 3.20 3.97
C GLN A 36 0.65 3.63 3.99
N ALA A 37 1.56 2.70 4.26
CA ALA A 37 2.97 2.97 4.41
C ALA A 37 3.65 3.40 3.09
N SER A 38 4.82 4.01 3.21
CA SER A 38 5.59 4.46 2.05
C SER A 38 6.32 3.30 1.37
N ALA A 39 6.82 3.55 0.15
CA ALA A 39 7.69 2.61 -0.54
C ALA A 39 9.00 2.33 0.22
N ASP A 40 9.47 3.28 1.03
CA ASP A 40 10.65 3.11 1.90
C ASP A 40 10.33 2.16 3.06
N ASP A 41 9.16 2.29 3.69
CA ASP A 41 8.71 1.39 4.77
C ASP A 41 8.49 -0.03 4.25
N TRP A 42 7.93 -0.18 3.04
CA TRP A 42 7.79 -1.48 2.40
C TRP A 42 9.15 -2.13 2.13
N ARG A 43 10.15 -1.35 1.69
CA ARG A 43 11.54 -1.84 1.54
C ARG A 43 12.14 -2.22 2.89
N ALA A 44 11.94 -1.40 3.92
CA ALA A 44 12.43 -1.67 5.28
C ALA A 44 11.81 -2.93 5.88
N ALA A 45 10.55 -3.23 5.56
CA ALA A 45 9.87 -4.48 5.89
C ALA A 45 10.32 -5.70 5.07
N GLY A 46 11.28 -5.53 4.15
CA GLY A 46 11.89 -6.62 3.38
C GLY A 46 11.15 -6.99 2.09
N LEU A 47 10.28 -6.11 1.56
CA LEU A 47 9.72 -6.34 0.22
C LEU A 47 10.78 -6.12 -0.85
N ASP A 48 10.76 -7.01 -1.84
CA ASP A 48 11.57 -6.83 -3.04
C ASP A 48 10.90 -5.85 -4.01
N ARG A 49 11.67 -5.42 -5.01
CA ARG A 49 11.23 -4.48 -6.04
C ARG A 49 9.95 -4.94 -6.75
N ARG A 50 9.79 -6.24 -7.03
CA ARG A 50 8.62 -6.77 -7.74
C ARG A 50 7.36 -6.68 -6.87
N SER A 51 7.46 -7.00 -5.58
CA SER A 51 6.36 -6.85 -4.62
C SER A 51 5.97 -5.38 -4.43
N ILE A 52 6.93 -4.46 -4.40
CA ILE A 52 6.66 -3.02 -4.28
C ILE A 52 5.95 -2.47 -5.53
N GLU A 53 6.39 -2.87 -6.72
CA GLU A 53 5.72 -2.51 -7.98
C GLU A 53 4.29 -3.08 -8.03
N ALA A 54 4.06 -4.30 -7.52
CA ALA A 54 2.74 -4.89 -7.44
C ALA A 54 1.83 -4.13 -6.46
N LEU A 55 2.35 -3.72 -5.30
CA LEU A 55 1.61 -2.91 -4.33
C LEU A 55 1.26 -1.52 -4.89
N HIS A 56 2.19 -0.86 -5.59
CA HIS A 56 1.89 0.41 -6.27
C HIS A 56 0.76 0.25 -7.28
N LYS A 57 0.75 -0.83 -8.06
CA LYS A 57 -0.33 -1.10 -9.02
C LYS A 57 -1.66 -1.40 -8.33
N ALA A 58 -1.63 -2.09 -7.20
CA ALA A 58 -2.81 -2.39 -6.41
C ALA A 58 -3.37 -1.12 -5.74
N HIS A 59 -2.49 -0.25 -5.24
CA HIS A 59 -2.83 1.11 -4.80
C HIS A 59 -3.51 1.88 -5.92
N GLY A 60 -2.89 1.98 -7.10
CA GLY A 60 -3.40 2.70 -8.27
C GLY A 60 -4.76 2.23 -8.77
N ARG A 61 -5.08 0.94 -8.57
CA ARG A 61 -6.41 0.37 -8.89
C ARG A 61 -7.47 0.63 -7.82
N LEU A 62 -7.05 0.98 -6.61
CA LEU A 62 -7.88 1.30 -5.45
C LEU A 62 -7.84 2.81 -5.10
N ASP A 63 -7.30 3.66 -6.00
CA ASP A 63 -6.75 4.96 -5.65
C ASP A 63 -7.73 6.14 -5.74
N LEU A 64 -8.41 6.43 -4.62
CA LEU A 64 -9.02 7.73 -4.32
C LEU A 64 -7.95 8.80 -3.94
N ALA A 65 -6.71 8.40 -3.65
CA ALA A 65 -5.63 9.32 -3.27
C ALA A 65 -4.84 9.85 -4.48
N ALA A 66 -4.90 9.18 -5.65
CA ALA A 66 -4.41 9.68 -6.92
C ALA A 66 -5.25 10.85 -7.45
N GLU A 67 -6.57 10.82 -7.26
CA GLU A 67 -7.41 12.01 -7.52
C GLU A 67 -7.04 13.16 -6.58
N TRP A 68 -6.81 12.89 -5.30
CA TRP A 68 -6.44 13.91 -4.32
C TRP A 68 -5.06 14.54 -4.57
N ARG A 69 -4.03 13.73 -4.88
CA ARG A 69 -2.68 14.19 -5.23
C ARG A 69 -2.65 14.91 -6.57
N ALA A 70 -3.47 14.51 -7.54
CA ALA A 70 -3.60 15.24 -8.80
C ALA A 70 -4.22 16.65 -8.59
N ILE A 71 -5.18 16.80 -7.67
CA ILE A 71 -5.76 18.10 -7.27
C ILE A 71 -4.74 18.95 -6.49
N GLU A 72 -4.01 18.38 -5.53
CA GLU A 72 -3.02 19.11 -4.72
C GLU A 72 -1.77 19.52 -5.53
N THR A 73 -1.30 18.67 -6.45
CA THR A 73 -0.11 18.96 -7.27
C THR A 73 -0.43 19.92 -8.43
N ALA A 74 -1.71 20.10 -8.78
CA ALA A 74 -2.16 20.94 -9.91
C ALA A 74 -2.64 22.35 -9.53
N GLY A 75 -2.81 22.70 -8.26
CA GLY A 75 -3.11 24.08 -7.82
C GLY A 75 -4.42 24.69 -8.36
N LEU A 76 -5.44 23.88 -8.65
CA LEU A 76 -6.77 24.36 -9.03
C LEU A 76 -7.71 24.31 -7.82
N GLN A 77 -8.22 25.47 -7.40
CA GLN A 77 -9.31 25.55 -6.41
C GLN A 77 -10.64 25.06 -7.01
N VAL A 78 -11.42 24.34 -6.20
CA VAL A 78 -12.89 24.36 -6.19
C VAL A 78 -13.36 24.42 -4.74
#